data_AF-A0A7X7IUQ7-F1
#
_entry.id   AF-A0A7X7IUQ7-F1
#
_cell.length_a   1.000
_cell.length_b   1.000
_cell.length_c   1.000
_cell.angle_alpha   90.00
_cell.angle_beta   90.00
_cell.angle_gamma   90.00
#
_symmetry.space_group_name_H-M   'P 1'
#
loop_
_entity.id
_entity.type
_entity.pdbx_description
1 polymer ?
#
loop_
_entity_poly.entity_id
_entity_poly.type
_entity_poly.pdbx_seq_one_letter_code
_entity_poly.pdbx_strand_id
1 'polypeptide(L)'
;MKTHNTLLTTLLLCGVPAVALANSGTALMWGTALHLVFGNLLLGVLEGRLLAWFCGMRKWRVVEPMVLMALANYFSGFVGLLALERIRPFIAMDLHNARFWVWATVVITYLMTLILEFPFVNFALRGTP
;
A
#
# COMPACT_ATOMS: atom_id res chain seq x y z
N MET A 1 29.91 -37.56 -8.21
CA MET A 1 28.49 -37.87 -8.52
C MET A 1 27.50 -36.71 -8.35
N LYS A 2 27.91 -35.43 -8.21
CA LYS A 2 26.97 -34.28 -8.09
C LYS A 2 26.70 -33.52 -9.41
N THR A 3 27.56 -33.68 -10.42
CA THR A 3 27.59 -32.87 -11.65
C THR A 3 26.50 -33.22 -12.67
N HIS A 4 26.02 -34.46 -12.70
CA HIS A 4 24.99 -34.88 -13.66
C HIS A 4 23.60 -34.33 -13.31
N ASN A 5 23.25 -34.28 -12.02
CA ASN A 5 21.95 -33.73 -11.60
C ASN A 5 21.87 -32.22 -11.85
N THR A 6 22.96 -31.48 -11.64
CA THR A 6 23.02 -30.04 -11.93
C THR A 6 22.85 -29.75 -13.42
N LEU A 7 23.50 -30.53 -14.30
CA LEU A 7 23.35 -30.35 -15.75
C LEU A 7 21.94 -30.67 -16.22
N LEU A 8 21.31 -31.72 -15.68
CA LEU A 8 19.93 -32.07 -16.01
C LEU A 8 18.95 -30.98 -15.55
N THR A 9 19.14 -30.42 -14.34
CA THR A 9 18.32 -29.30 -13.85
C THR A 9 18.50 -28.04 -14.69
N THR A 10 19.73 -27.71 -15.11
CA THR A 10 19.97 -26.53 -15.96
C THR A 10 19.37 -26.72 -17.34
N LEU A 11 19.46 -27.92 -17.91
CA LEU A 11 18.86 -28.25 -19.21
C LEU A 11 17.33 -28.21 -19.16
N LEU A 12 16.73 -28.69 -18.06
CA LEU A 12 15.30 -28.59 -17.81
C LEU A 12 14.84 -27.14 -17.63
N LEU A 13 15.59 -26.31 -16.90
CA LEU A 13 15.30 -24.88 -16.72
C LEU A 13 15.40 -24.09 -18.04
N CYS A 14 16.36 -24.41 -18.91
CA CYS A 14 16.50 -23.79 -20.23
C CYS A 14 15.50 -24.32 -21.27
N GLY A 15 14.94 -25.51 -21.05
CA GLY A 15 13.98 -26.17 -21.95
C GLY A 15 12.52 -25.84 -21.66
N VAL A 16 12.21 -25.24 -20.51
CA VAL A 16 10.90 -24.63 -20.28
C VAL A 16 10.84 -23.38 -21.16
N PRO A 17 9.98 -23.31 -22.18
CA PRO A 17 9.79 -22.07 -22.90
C PRO A 17 9.37 -21.04 -21.84
N ALA A 18 10.18 -20.00 -21.69
CA ALA A 18 9.77 -18.81 -20.98
C ALA A 18 8.62 -18.22 -21.80
N VAL A 19 7.40 -18.75 -21.59
CA VAL A 19 6.18 -18.16 -22.09
C VAL A 19 6.03 -16.88 -21.27
N ALA A 20 6.75 -15.84 -21.69
CA ALA A 20 6.51 -14.48 -21.29
C ALA A 20 5.14 -14.13 -21.86
N LEU A 21 4.08 -14.54 -21.15
CA LEU A 21 2.73 -14.10 -21.41
C LEU A 21 2.77 -12.57 -21.35
N ALA A 22 2.64 -11.91 -22.50
CA ALA A 22 2.55 -10.45 -22.61
C ALA A 22 1.31 -9.90 -21.86
N ASN A 23 0.40 -10.80 -21.51
CA ASN A 23 -0.80 -10.65 -20.71
C ASN A 23 -0.52 -10.75 -19.19
N SER A 24 0.74 -10.94 -18.76
CA SER A 24 1.10 -10.89 -17.34
C SER A 24 1.21 -9.47 -16.79
N GLY A 25 1.07 -8.43 -17.62
CA GLY A 25 1.12 -7.02 -17.22
C GLY A 25 2.54 -6.53 -16.92
N THR A 26 2.85 -5.29 -17.27
CA THR A 26 4.17 -4.72 -16.96
C THR A 26 4.33 -4.49 -15.46
N ALA A 27 5.56 -4.39 -14.96
CA ALA A 27 5.83 -4.08 -13.54
C ALA A 27 5.07 -2.82 -13.06
N LEU A 28 4.84 -1.85 -13.97
CA LEU A 28 4.06 -0.64 -13.69
C LEU A 28 2.57 -0.93 -13.46
N MET A 29 1.98 -1.91 -14.17
CA MET A 29 0.58 -2.32 -13.94
C MET A 29 0.38 -2.99 -12.58
N TRP A 30 1.39 -3.73 -12.11
CA TRP A 30 1.38 -4.32 -10.77
C TRP A 30 1.69 -3.32 -9.67
N GLY A 31 2.30 -2.17 -9.99
CA GLY A 31 2.70 -1.16 -9.01
C GLY A 31 1.53 -0.75 -8.10
N THR A 32 0.36 -0.46 -8.68
CA THR A 32 -0.83 -0.09 -7.92
C THR A 32 -1.30 -1.22 -7.00
N ALA A 33 -1.41 -2.45 -7.51
CA ALA A 33 -1.86 -3.60 -6.72
C ALA A 33 -0.88 -3.97 -5.60
N LEU A 34 0.43 -3.98 -5.90
CA LEU A 34 1.48 -4.26 -4.92
C LEU A 34 1.56 -3.17 -3.86
N HIS A 35 1.38 -1.91 -4.23
CA HIS A 35 1.37 -0.80 -3.27
C HIS A 35 0.12 -0.84 -2.38
N LEU A 36 -1.06 -1.10 -2.95
CA LEU A 36 -2.31 -1.27 -2.20
C LEU A 36 -2.24 -2.43 -1.21
N VAL A 37 -1.55 -3.52 -1.54
CA VAL A 37 -1.43 -4.68 -0.65
C VAL A 37 -0.27 -4.51 0.34
N PHE A 38 0.96 -4.39 -0.14
CA PHE A 38 2.13 -4.40 0.75
C PHE A 38 2.48 -3.01 1.28
N GLY A 39 2.30 -1.96 0.47
CA GLY A 39 2.56 -0.58 0.86
C GLY A 39 1.64 -0.14 2.00
N ASN A 40 0.32 -0.31 1.83
CA ASN A 40 -0.65 0.06 2.86
C ASN A 40 -0.51 -0.75 4.14
N LEU A 41 -0.22 -2.05 4.02
CA LEU A 41 0.04 -2.90 5.19
C LEU A 41 1.26 -2.41 5.97
N LEU A 42 2.37 -2.13 5.27
CA LEU A 42 3.58 -1.65 5.90
C LEU A 42 3.36 -0.28 6.55
N LEU A 43 2.72 0.65 5.85
CA LEU A 43 2.41 1.98 6.37
C LEU A 43 1.50 1.90 7.60
N GLY A 44 0.39 1.19 7.53
CA GLY A 44 -0.54 1.09 8.66
C GLY A 44 0.09 0.39 9.89
N VAL A 45 0.95 -0.61 9.70
CA VAL A 45 1.69 -1.22 10.82
C VAL A 45 2.71 -0.23 11.42
N LEU A 46 3.41 0.54 10.59
CA LEU A 46 4.34 1.57 11.06
C LEU A 46 3.60 2.69 11.81
N GLU A 47 2.47 3.15 11.29
CA GLU A 47 1.62 4.16 11.92
C GLU A 47 1.07 3.68 13.25
N GLY A 48 0.52 2.47 13.32
CA GLY A 48 0.03 1.90 14.57
C GLY A 48 1.14 1.67 15.61
N ARG A 49 2.35 1.34 15.15
CA ARG A 49 3.54 1.26 16.03
C ARG A 49 3.95 2.63 16.55
N LEU A 50 3.99 3.64 15.68
CA LEU A 50 4.32 5.02 16.05
C LEU A 50 3.28 5.58 17.02
N LEU A 51 1.99 5.31 16.78
CA LEU A 51 0.90 5.70 17.67
C LEU A 51 1.06 5.06 19.06
N ALA A 52 1.29 3.75 19.10
CA ALA A 52 1.50 3.04 20.37
C ALA A 52 2.73 3.55 21.13
N TRP A 53 3.80 3.88 20.41
CA TRP A 53 5.03 4.44 21.00
C TRP A 53 4.80 5.86 21.54
N PHE A 54 4.18 6.73 20.75
CA PHE A 54 3.93 8.13 21.11
C PHE A 54 2.95 8.27 22.28
N CYS A 55 1.93 7.43 22.33
CA CYS A 55 0.95 7.41 23.42
C CYS A 55 1.37 6.53 24.61
N GLY A 56 2.61 6.03 24.65
CA GLY A 56 3.14 5.30 25.80
C GLY A 56 2.42 3.98 26.12
N MET A 57 1.84 3.31 25.11
CA MET A 57 1.11 2.07 25.31
C MET A 57 2.00 0.93 25.82
N ARG A 58 1.46 0.10 26.72
CA ARG A 58 2.14 -1.12 27.19
C ARG A 58 2.43 -2.08 26.03
N LYS A 59 3.59 -2.74 26.06
CA LYS A 59 4.10 -3.63 24.99
C LYS A 59 3.08 -4.68 24.47
N TRP A 60 2.22 -5.21 25.35
CA TRP A 60 1.21 -6.22 24.99
C TRP A 60 0.01 -5.67 24.22
N ARG A 61 -0.25 -4.36 24.32
CA ARG A 61 -1.36 -3.69 23.62
C ARG A 61 -0.96 -3.11 22.26
N VAL A 62 0.32 -3.20 21.86
CA VAL A 62 0.83 -2.59 20.62
C VAL A 62 0.24 -3.24 19.35
N VAL A 63 -0.22 -4.49 19.45
CA VAL A 63 -0.79 -5.21 18.30
C VAL A 63 -2.14 -4.62 17.88
N GLU A 64 -2.96 -4.17 18.83
CA GLU A 64 -4.28 -3.57 18.57
C GLU A 64 -4.21 -2.33 17.65
N PRO A 65 -3.43 -1.27 17.97
CA PRO A 65 -3.29 -0.10 17.10
C PRO A 65 -2.61 -0.44 15.76
N MET A 66 -1.67 -1.40 15.73
CA MET A 66 -1.07 -1.86 14.47
C MET A 66 -2.10 -2.45 13.51
N VAL A 67 -2.98 -3.33 14.01
CA VAL A 67 -4.03 -3.96 13.20
C VAL A 67 -5.09 -2.94 12.81
N LEU A 68 -5.51 -2.07 13.74
CA LEU A 68 -6.49 -1.02 13.46
C LEU A 68 -6.00 -0.03 12.43
N MET A 69 -4.76 0.45 12.54
CA MET A 69 -4.17 1.38 11.58
C MET A 69 -3.90 0.72 10.23
N ALA A 70 -3.53 -0.57 10.19
CA ALA A 70 -3.50 -1.33 8.93
C ALA A 70 -4.87 -1.33 8.25
N LEU A 71 -5.94 -1.68 8.97
CA LEU A 71 -7.30 -1.66 8.41
C LEU A 71 -7.73 -0.25 7.97
N ALA A 72 -7.41 0.77 8.77
CA ALA A 72 -7.72 2.17 8.48
C ALA A 72 -7.03 2.64 7.20
N ASN A 73 -5.75 2.28 7.02
CA ASN A 73 -4.95 2.64 5.85
C ASN A 73 -5.47 1.95 4.57
N TYR A 74 -5.86 0.68 4.65
CA TYR A 74 -6.55 0.00 3.54
C TYR A 74 -7.88 0.66 3.20
N PHE A 75 -8.67 1.01 4.21
CA PHE A 75 -9.95 1.67 4.03
C PHE A 75 -9.78 3.05 3.38
N SER A 76 -8.86 3.88 3.90
CA SER A 76 -8.57 5.21 3.36
C SER A 76 -8.03 5.14 1.93
N GLY A 77 -7.18 4.16 1.62
CA GLY A 77 -6.69 3.89 0.26
C GLY A 77 -7.82 3.51 -0.72
N PHE A 78 -8.74 2.65 -0.31
CA PHE A 78 -9.89 2.27 -1.15
C PHE A 78 -10.84 3.44 -1.40
N VAL A 79 -11.17 4.21 -0.35
CA VAL A 79 -11.99 5.42 -0.49
C VAL A 79 -11.29 6.46 -1.37
N GLY A 80 -9.97 6.59 -1.25
CA GLY A 80 -9.17 7.51 -2.07
C GLY A 80 -9.17 7.16 -3.55
N LEU A 81 -9.08 5.86 -3.87
CA LEU A 81 -9.20 5.39 -5.24
C LEU A 81 -10.57 5.77 -5.83
N LEU A 82 -11.66 5.48 -5.11
CA LEU A 82 -13.03 5.82 -5.54
C LEU A 82 -13.22 7.34 -5.71
N ALA A 83 -12.68 8.13 -4.79
CA ALA A 83 -12.74 9.59 -4.85
C ALA A 83 -11.99 10.12 -6.08
N LEU A 84 -10.78 9.62 -6.35
CA LEU A 84 -9.98 10.02 -7.52
C LEU A 84 -10.67 9.62 -8.82
N GLU A 85 -11.24 8.42 -8.92
CA GLU A 85 -12.01 8.00 -10.10
C GLU A 85 -13.20 8.93 -10.37
N ARG A 86 -13.86 9.40 -9.31
CA ARG A 86 -15.00 10.32 -9.42
C ARG A 86 -14.58 11.73 -9.84
N ILE A 87 -13.42 12.19 -9.40
CA ILE A 87 -12.93 13.55 -9.67
C ILE A 87 -12.17 13.62 -11.01
N ARG A 88 -11.58 12.52 -11.48
CA ARG A 88 -10.79 12.42 -12.72
C ARG A 88 -11.42 13.14 -13.93
N PRO A 89 -12.74 13.03 -14.23
CA PRO A 89 -13.34 13.71 -15.37
C PRO A 89 -13.29 15.24 -15.30
N PHE A 90 -13.13 15.81 -14.10
CA PHE A 90 -13.07 17.25 -13.86
C PHE A 90 -11.64 17.80 -13.87
N ILE A 91 -10.63 16.91 -13.93
CA ILE A 91 -9.22 17.29 -13.95
C ILE A 91 -8.74 17.31 -15.41
N ALA A 92 -8.64 18.51 -15.98
CA ALA A 92 -7.95 18.72 -17.27
C ALA A 92 -6.43 18.69 -17.05
N MET A 93 -5.87 17.47 -17.00
CA MET A 93 -4.43 17.27 -16.82
C MET A 93 -3.71 17.29 -18.17
N ASP A 94 -2.86 18.29 -18.33
CA ASP A 94 -2.01 18.55 -19.49
C ASP A 94 -0.54 18.53 -19.06
N LEU A 95 0.40 18.38 -19.99
CA LEU A 95 1.83 18.33 -19.66
C LEU A 95 2.33 19.58 -18.88
N HIS A 96 1.74 20.74 -19.18
CA HIS A 96 2.11 22.01 -18.54
C HIS A 96 1.59 22.17 -17.12
N ASN A 97 0.50 21.47 -16.74
CA ASN A 97 -0.12 21.57 -15.43
C ASN A 97 -0.02 20.27 -14.60
N ALA A 98 0.55 19.20 -15.18
CA ALA A 98 0.67 17.89 -14.55
C ALA A 98 1.34 17.96 -13.17
N ARG A 99 2.42 18.74 -13.03
CA ARG A 99 3.12 18.92 -11.75
C ARG A 99 2.19 19.49 -10.67
N PHE A 100 1.39 20.50 -11.03
CA PHE A 100 0.45 21.11 -10.09
C PHE A 100 -0.59 20.08 -9.65
N TRP A 101 -1.20 19.36 -10.58
CA TRP A 101 -2.23 18.37 -10.28
C TRP A 101 -1.72 17.17 -9.50
N VAL A 102 -0.49 16.70 -9.76
CA VAL A 102 0.16 15.64 -8.96
C VAL A 102 0.31 16.07 -7.51
N TRP A 103 0.83 17.28 -7.25
CA TRP A 103 0.98 17.76 -5.87
C TRP A 103 -0.37 18.06 -5.21
N ALA A 104 -1.32 18.60 -5.95
CA ALA A 104 -2.68 18.82 -5.46
C ALA A 104 -3.34 17.50 -5.05
N THR A 105 -3.23 16.45 -5.88
CA THR A 105 -3.76 15.13 -5.53
C THR A 105 -3.06 14.54 -4.32
N VAL A 106 -1.73 14.65 -4.19
CA VAL A 106 -1.00 14.20 -2.98
C VAL A 106 -1.50 14.89 -1.72
N VAL A 107 -1.68 16.22 -1.75
CA VAL A 107 -2.18 16.98 -0.58
C VAL A 107 -3.62 16.58 -0.25
N ILE A 108 -4.48 16.48 -1.26
CA ILE A 108 -5.89 16.12 -1.06
C ILE A 108 -6.01 14.70 -0.51
N THR A 109 -5.31 13.72 -1.08
CA THR A 109 -5.36 12.34 -0.61
C THR A 109 -4.79 12.21 0.80
N TYR A 110 -3.72 12.94 1.12
CA TYR A 110 -3.18 12.99 2.48
C TYR A 110 -4.16 13.57 3.50
N LEU A 111 -4.83 14.68 3.19
CA LEU A 111 -5.85 15.24 4.09
C LEU A 111 -7.02 14.28 4.26
N MET A 112 -7.40 13.59 3.19
CA MET A 112 -8.47 12.61 3.23
C MET A 112 -8.08 11.39 4.08
N THR A 113 -6.86 10.87 3.99
CA THR A 113 -6.40 9.78 4.86
C THR A 113 -6.44 10.20 6.31
N LEU A 114 -5.96 11.40 6.65
CA LEU A 114 -6.05 11.93 8.02
C LEU A 114 -7.49 11.95 8.55
N ILE A 115 -8.44 12.45 7.76
CA ILE A 115 -9.86 12.53 8.15
C ILE A 115 -10.45 11.12 8.37
N LEU A 116 -10.15 10.20 7.45
CA LEU A 116 -10.71 8.85 7.48
C LEU A 116 -10.09 7.96 8.57
N GLU A 117 -8.80 8.17 8.88
CA GLU A 117 -8.07 7.38 9.86
C GLU A 117 -8.25 7.88 11.29
N PHE A 118 -8.57 9.17 11.49
CA PHE A 118 -8.84 9.75 12.80
C PHE A 118 -9.81 8.96 13.70
N PRO A 119 -10.97 8.45 13.22
CA PRO A 119 -11.85 7.63 14.06
C PRO A 119 -11.19 6.33 14.55
N PHE A 120 -10.31 5.73 13.75
CA PHE A 120 -9.57 4.52 14.11
C PHE A 120 -8.47 4.83 15.13
N VAL A 121 -7.78 5.95 14.97
CA VAL A 121 -6.84 6.46 15.98
C VAL A 121 -7.56 6.66 17.32
N ASN A 122 -8.68 7.39 17.31
CA ASN A 122 -9.46 7.61 18.52
C ASN A 122 -9.93 6.29 19.15
N PHE A 123 -10.35 5.32 18.35
CA PHE A 123 -10.75 4.00 18.83
C PHE A 123 -9.58 3.22 19.43
N ALA A 124 -8.42 3.21 18.76
CA ALA A 124 -7.22 2.53 19.23
C ALA A 124 -6.69 3.09 20.57
N LEU A 125 -6.90 4.39 20.80
CA LEU A 125 -6.56 5.06 22.06
C LEU A 125 -7.61 4.86 23.17
N ARG A 126 -8.76 4.22 22.90
CA ARG A 126 -9.75 3.97 23.96
C ARG A 126 -9.17 3.02 25.01
N GLY A 127 -9.26 3.44 26.27
CA GLY A 127 -8.78 2.66 27.41
C GLY A 127 -7.26 2.69 27.61
N THR A 128 -6.53 3.60 26.97
CA THR A 128 -5.21 4.00 27.48
C THR A 128 -5.39 4.93 28.68
N PRO A 129 -4.57 4.78 29.74
CA PRO A 129 -4.62 5.63 30.92
C PRO A 129 -4.19 7.08 30.61
#